data_AF-A0AA88VL42-F1
#
_entry.id   AF-A0AA88VL42-F1
#
_cell.length_a   1.000
_cell.length_b   1.000
_cell.length_c   1.000
_cell.angle_alpha   90.00
_cell.angle_beta   90.00
_cell.angle_gamma   90.00
#
_symmetry.space_group_name_H-M   'P 1'
#
loop_
_entity.id
_entity.type
_entity.pdbx_description
1 polymer ?
#
loop_
_entity_poly.entity_id
_entity_poly.type
_entity_poly.pdbx_seq_one_letter_code
_entity_poly.pdbx_strand_id
1 'polypeptide(L)'
;MSSVAVIIFSRNYATFEWCLDELVKIVECKKEDGQVVLPIFVDVDPCDVEQQKGSFEVALKDQEVRMEAQGLAADAGTGRKLVGWREALTEIGSQSG
;
A
#
# COMPACT_ATOMS: atom_id res chain seq x y z
N MET A 1 11.82 10.69 13.48
CA MET A 1 11.60 9.29 13.06
C MET A 1 10.94 8.53 14.20
N SER A 2 9.85 7.81 13.94
CA SER A 2 9.27 6.88 14.91
C SER A 2 10.08 5.57 14.87
N SER A 3 10.37 4.98 16.02
CA SER A 3 11.10 3.70 16.07
C SER A 3 10.24 2.50 15.64
N VAL A 4 8.91 2.66 15.69
CA VAL A 4 7.93 1.61 15.35
C VAL A 4 6.77 2.20 14.55
N ALA A 5 6.32 1.50 13.52
CA ALA A 5 5.08 1.77 12.80
C ALA A 5 4.14 0.56 12.94
N VAL A 6 2.87 0.82 13.24
CA VAL A 6 1.81 -0.20 13.25
C VAL A 6 0.89 0.08 12.07
N ILE A 7 0.72 -0.91 11.20
CA ILE A 7 -0.13 -0.80 10.02
C ILE A 7 -1.34 -1.72 10.22
N ILE A 8 -2.54 -1.18 10.03
CA ILE A 8 -3.77 -1.96 10.15
C ILE A 8 -4.35 -2.17 8.76
N PHE A 9 -4.09 -3.32 8.16
CA PHE A 9 -4.74 -3.72 6.92
C PHE A 9 -6.17 -4.14 7.21
N SER A 10 -7.11 -3.48 6.52
CA SER A 10 -8.52 -3.84 6.48
C SER A 10 -8.99 -3.83 5.04
N ARG A 11 -10.21 -4.31 4.79
CA ARG A 11 -10.78 -4.39 3.43
C ARG A 11 -10.74 -3.05 2.67
N ASN A 12 -10.82 -1.94 3.39
CA ASN A 12 -10.85 -0.60 2.81
C ASN A 12 -9.50 0.13 2.90
N TYR A 13 -8.42 -0.54 3.31
CA TYR A 13 -7.12 0.12 3.47
C TYR A 13 -6.66 0.81 2.18
N ALA A 14 -6.75 0.11 1.06
CA ALA A 14 -6.31 0.58 -0.25
C ALA A 14 -7.31 1.51 -0.96
N THR A 15 -8.46 1.85 -0.36
CA THR A 15 -9.46 2.73 -1.00
C THR A 15 -9.09 4.20 -0.94
N PHE A 16 -8.14 4.56 -0.06
CA PHE A 16 -7.65 5.92 0.11
C PHE A 16 -6.19 6.01 -0.32
N GLU A 17 -5.94 6.83 -1.34
CA GLU A 17 -4.60 7.18 -1.85
C GLU A 17 -3.60 7.47 -0.73
N TRP A 18 -4.04 8.24 0.29
CA TRP A 18 -3.21 8.60 1.43
C TRP A 18 -2.69 7.38 2.22
N CYS A 19 -3.51 6.35 2.44
CA CYS A 19 -3.07 5.15 3.16
C CYS A 19 -1.97 4.40 2.40
N LEU A 20 -2.02 4.43 1.07
CA LEU A 20 -1.03 3.80 0.20
C LEU A 20 0.26 4.64 0.11
N ASP A 21 0.13 5.96 0.04
CA ASP A 21 1.27 6.89 0.09
C ASP A 21 2.02 6.80 1.42
N GLU A 22 1.28 6.70 2.53
CA GLU A 22 1.88 6.52 3.85
C GLU A 22 2.57 5.16 3.98
N LEU A 23 1.98 4.10 3.40
CA LEU A 23 2.59 2.77 3.36
C LEU A 23 3.95 2.79 2.67
N VAL A 24 4.07 3.48 1.52
CA VAL A 24 5.34 3.64 0.80
C VAL A 24 6.38 4.32 1.68
N LYS A 25 6.02 5.43 2.33
CA LYS A 25 6.94 6.13 3.26
C LYS A 25 7.37 5.27 4.43
N ILE A 26 6.47 4.45 4.99
CA ILE A 26 6.82 3.53 6.08
C ILE A 26 7.82 2.48 5.59
N VAL A 27 7.65 1.96 4.37
CA VAL A 27 8.61 1.03 3.76
C VAL A 27 9.97 1.70 3.50
N GLU A 28 9.98 2.96 3.08
CA GLU A 28 11.22 3.75 2.95
C GLU A 28 11.92 3.91 4.30
N CYS A 29 11.22 4.38 5.34
CA CYS A 29 11.75 4.51 6.70
C CYS A 29 12.24 3.17 7.28
N LYS A 30 11.55 2.07 6.98
CA LYS A 30 12.01 0.71 7.36
C LYS A 30 13.37 0.38 6.74
N LYS A 31 13.57 0.71 5.47
CA LYS A 31 14.81 0.42 4.72
C LYS A 31 15.95 1.36 5.09
N GLU A 32 15.67 2.65 5.24
CA GLU A 32 16.69 3.68 5.44
C GLU A 32 17.05 3.84 6.93
N ASP A 33 16.06 3.81 7.82
CA ASP A 33 16.24 4.10 9.25
C ASP A 33 16.13 2.87 10.15
N GLY A 34 15.87 1.69 9.58
CA GLY A 34 15.68 0.45 10.35
C GLY A 34 14.42 0.45 11.22
N GLN A 35 13.40 1.23 10.84
CA GLN A 35 12.13 1.29 11.56
C GLN A 35 11.48 -0.10 11.67
N VAL A 36 11.00 -0.47 12.86
CA VAL A 36 10.23 -1.71 13.06
C VAL A 36 8.81 -1.51 12.54
N VAL A 37 8.34 -2.41 11.68
CA VAL A 37 6.97 -2.35 11.12
C VAL A 37 6.20 -3.58 11.57
N LEU A 38 5.02 -3.36 12.15
CA LEU A 38 4.13 -4.40 12.66
C LEU A 38 2.79 -4.34 11.90
N PRO A 39 2.54 -5.25 10.94
CA PRO A 39 1.26 -5.33 10.28
C PRO A 39 0.23 -6.07 11.13
N ILE A 40 -1.01 -5.57 11.14
CA ILE A 40 -2.18 -6.19 11.73
C ILE A 40 -3.22 -6.36 10.63
N PHE A 41 -3.69 -7.59 10.43
CA PHE A 41 -4.64 -7.94 9.39
C PHE A 41 -6.03 -8.15 10.01
N VAL A 42 -6.95 -7.21 9.74
CA VAL A 42 -8.32 -7.19 10.25
C VAL A 42 -9.29 -7.54 9.12
N ASP A 43 -9.92 -8.71 9.22
CA ASP A 43 -10.90 -9.23 8.25
C ASP A 43 -10.39 -9.29 6.80
N VAL A 44 -9.07 -9.45 6.63
CA VAL A 44 -8.35 -9.64 5.36
C VAL A 44 -7.31 -10.74 5.50
N ASP A 45 -7.07 -11.49 4.43
CA ASP A 45 -5.99 -12.48 4.36
C ASP A 45 -4.67 -11.77 4.03
N PRO A 46 -3.56 -12.02 4.76
CA PRO A 46 -2.25 -11.50 4.39
C PRO A 46 -1.85 -11.80 2.93
N CYS A 47 -2.24 -12.97 2.39
CA CYS A 47 -2.00 -13.32 0.99
C CYS A 47 -2.74 -12.38 0.03
N ASP A 48 -3.94 -11.92 0.39
CA ASP A 48 -4.68 -10.96 -0.42
C ASP A 48 -4.02 -9.58 -0.40
N VAL A 49 -3.38 -9.19 0.71
CA VAL A 49 -2.58 -7.96 0.79
C VAL A 49 -1.31 -8.09 -0.05
N GLU A 50 -0.56 -9.18 0.16
CA GLU A 50 0.73 -9.47 -0.49
C GLU A 50 0.59 -9.59 -2.01
N GLN A 51 -0.48 -10.22 -2.48
CA GLN A 51 -0.70 -10.47 -3.92
C GLN A 51 -1.69 -9.46 -4.52
N GLN A 52 -2.14 -8.48 -3.74
CA GLN A 52 -3.13 -7.47 -4.09
C GLN A 52 -4.39 -8.07 -4.74
N LYS A 53 -4.97 -9.07 -4.08
CA LYS A 53 -6.21 -9.75 -4.49
C LYS A 53 -7.42 -9.24 -3.70
N GLY A 54 -8.61 -9.70 -4.08
CA GLY A 54 -9.84 -9.41 -3.35
C GLY A 54 -10.14 -7.91 -3.31
N SER A 55 -10.30 -7.34 -2.11
CA SER A 55 -10.59 -5.91 -1.96
C SER A 55 -9.44 -5.00 -2.41
N PHE A 56 -8.19 -5.46 -2.35
CA PHE A 56 -7.01 -4.67 -2.75
C PHE A 56 -6.92 -4.52 -4.27
N GLU A 57 -7.27 -5.57 -5.02
CA GLU A 57 -7.32 -5.52 -6.49
C GLU A 57 -8.32 -4.46 -6.96
N VAL A 58 -9.54 -4.52 -6.41
CA VAL A 58 -10.63 -3.59 -6.75
C VAL A 58 -10.25 -2.16 -6.38
N ALA A 59 -9.69 -1.96 -5.19
CA ALA A 59 -9.32 -0.64 -4.71
C ALA A 59 -8.20 0.00 -5.55
N LEU A 60 -7.15 -0.76 -5.92
CA LEU A 60 -6.06 -0.25 -6.76
C LEU A 60 -6.54 0.14 -8.16
N LYS A 61 -7.43 -0.67 -8.75
CA LYS A 61 -8.04 -0.34 -10.05
C LYS A 61 -8.90 0.93 -9.96
N ASP A 62 -9.63 1.11 -8.86
CA ASP A 62 -10.41 2.33 -8.63
C ASP A 62 -9.50 3.56 -8.45
N GLN A 63 -8.36 3.43 -7.75
CA GLN A 63 -7.39 4.52 -7.66
C GLN A 63 -6.82 4.90 -9.03
N GLU A 64 -6.44 3.91 -9.85
CA GLU A 64 -5.96 4.13 -11.21
C GLU A 64 -6.99 4.91 -12.03
N VAL A 65 -8.25 4.46 -12.07
CA VAL A 65 -9.33 5.17 -12.77
C VAL A 65 -9.56 6.59 -12.23
N ARG A 66 -9.48 6.80 -10.91
CA ARG A 66 -9.60 8.15 -10.33
C ARG A 66 -8.47 9.07 -10.77
N MET A 67 -7.24 8.57 -10.81
CA MET A 67 -6.08 9.32 -11.30
C MET A 67 -6.25 9.64 -12.78
N GLU A 68 -6.77 8.71 -13.58
CA GLU A 68 -7.07 8.96 -14.98
C GLU A 68 -8.12 10.06 -15.16
N ALA A 69 -9.21 10.01 -14.39
CA ALA A 69 -10.27 11.01 -14.42
C ALA A 69 -9.79 12.41 -13.99
N GLN A 70 -8.72 12.48 -13.18
CA GLN A 70 -8.05 13.72 -12.79
C GLN A 70 -7.05 14.23 -13.85
N GLY A 71 -6.90 13.52 -14.98
CA GLY A 71 -5.97 13.89 -16.05
C GLY A 71 -4.52 13.48 -15.77
N LEU A 72 -4.27 12.62 -14.76
CA LEU A 72 -2.94 12.16 -14.38
C LEU A 72 -2.53 10.87 -15.12
N ALA A 73 -3.43 10.25 -15.90
CA ALA A 73 -3.22 8.98 -16.61
C ALA A 73 -1.93 8.90 -17.44
N ALA A 74 -1.63 9.99 -18.17
CA ALA A 74 -0.52 10.05 -19.11
C ALA A 74 0.82 10.41 -18.45
N ASP A 75 0.81 10.69 -17.14
CA ASP A 75 2.02 11.06 -16.41
C ASP A 75 2.80 9.81 -15.99
N ALA A 76 4.10 9.81 -16.27
CA ALA A 76 5.01 8.75 -15.83
C ALA A 76 5.10 8.67 -14.29
N GLY A 77 4.69 9.70 -13.56
CA GLY A 77 4.50 9.67 -12.11
C GLY A 77 3.37 8.73 -11.67
N THR A 78 2.26 8.67 -12.39
CA THR A 78 1.11 7.79 -12.06
C THR A 78 1.50 6.31 -12.12
N GLY A 79 2.20 5.90 -13.19
CA GLY A 79 2.72 4.54 -13.30
C GLY A 79 3.68 4.19 -12.17
N ARG A 80 4.61 5.10 -11.84
CA ARG A 80 5.55 4.91 -10.72
C ARG A 80 4.83 4.82 -9.37
N LYS A 81 3.77 5.61 -9.18
CA LYS A 81 2.97 5.62 -7.96
C LYS A 81 2.25 4.29 -7.73
N LEU A 82 1.57 3.76 -8.76
CA LEU A 82 0.91 2.45 -8.70
C LEU A 82 1.91 1.31 -8.45
N VAL A 83 3.09 1.37 -9.06
CA VAL A 83 4.17 0.40 -8.81
C VAL A 83 4.63 0.47 -7.36
N GLY A 84 4.93 1.67 -6.84
CA GLY A 84 5.37 1.85 -5.45
C GLY A 84 4.35 1.32 -4.44
N TRP A 85 3.06 1.56 -4.66
CA TRP A 85 2.00 1.02 -3.80
C TRP A 85 1.95 -0.50 -3.80
N ARG A 86 2.06 -1.13 -4.97
CA ARG A 86 2.05 -2.60 -5.09
C ARG A 86 3.25 -3.21 -4.40
N GLU A 87 4.44 -2.66 -4.63
CA GLU A 87 5.67 -3.11 -3.99
C GLU A 87 5.59 -3.02 -2.46
N ALA A 88 5.07 -1.91 -1.94
CA ALA A 88 4.92 -1.72 -0.51
C ALA A 88 3.90 -2.68 0.11
N LEU A 89 2.77 -2.93 -0.57
CA LEU A 89 1.78 -3.94 -0.15
C LEU A 89 2.37 -5.36 -0.16
N THR A 90 3.13 -5.73 -1.19
CA THR A 90 3.82 -7.02 -1.25
C THR A 90 4.85 -7.18 -0.13
N GLU A 91 5.65 -6.14 0.12
CA GLU A 91 6.71 -6.19 1.12
C GLU A 91 6.18 -6.30 2.55
N ILE A 92 5.11 -5.57 2.90
CA ILE A 92 4.52 -5.66 4.24
C ILE A 92 3.57 -6.86 4.34
N GLY A 93 2.81 -7.19 3.30
CA GLY A 93 1.88 -8.33 3.29
C GLY A 93 2.57 -9.69 3.44
N SER A 94 3.81 -9.82 2.96
CA SER A 94 4.64 -11.03 3.13
C SER A 94 5.27 -11.18 4.52
N GLN A 95 5.15 -10.16 5.40
CA GLN A 95 5.65 -10.25 6.77
C GLN A 95 4.66 -11.03 7.63
N SER A 96 5.16 -12.10 8.24
CA SER A 96 4.44 -12.83 9.28
C SER A 96 4.07 -11.88 10.42
N GLY A 97 2.79 -11.89 10.81
CA GLY A 97 2.33 -11.29 12.07
C GLY A 97 2.83 -12.05 13.29
#